data_AF-A0AA37FNN8-F1
#
_entry.id   AF-A0AA37FNN8-F1
#
_cell.length_a   1.000
_cell.length_b   1.000
_cell.length_c   1.000
_cell.angle_alpha   90.00
_cell.angle_beta   90.00
_cell.angle_gamma   90.00
#
_symmetry.space_group_name_H-M   'P 1'
#
loop_
_entity.id
_entity.type
_entity.pdbx_description
1 polymer ?
#
loop_
_entity_poly.entity_id
_entity_poly.type
_entity_poly.pdbx_seq_one_letter_code
_entity_poly.pdbx_strand_id
1 'polypeptide(L)'
;MSIQWELALIAVVEKEVAQLEWLIQNEHAADEDVGAADIHAQISRLGGLTDLVHADGFPLSETGAANLRLQNEKVMQLVRDRLQRQR
;
A
#
# COMPACT_ATOMS: atom_id res chain seq x y z
N MET A 1 11.34 7.87 23.56
CA MET A 1 11.15 8.70 22.35
C MET A 1 11.33 7.88 21.07
N SER A 2 10.54 6.81 20.84
CA SER A 2 10.75 5.94 19.66
C SER A 2 9.49 5.63 18.84
N ILE A 3 8.37 6.32 19.07
CA ILE A 3 7.08 6.02 18.40
C ILE A 3 6.84 6.93 17.18
N GLN A 4 7.47 8.11 17.13
CA GLN A 4 7.15 9.13 16.12
C GLN A 4 7.50 8.70 14.69
N TRP A 5 8.56 7.89 14.51
CA TRP A 5 8.94 7.40 13.19
C TRP A 5 8.01 6.27 12.71
N GLU A 6 7.52 5.40 13.62
CA GLU A 6 6.54 4.36 13.27
C GLU A 6 5.22 4.97 12.82
N LEU A 7 4.75 5.98 13.56
CA LEU A 7 3.55 6.74 13.18
C LEU A 7 3.73 7.42 11.82
N ALA A 8 4.91 7.99 11.55
CA ALA A 8 5.21 8.57 10.25
C ALA A 8 5.23 7.53 9.13
N LEU A 9 5.82 6.35 9.38
CA LEU A 9 5.81 5.24 8.43
C LEU A 9 4.38 4.77 8.12
N ILE A 10 3.56 4.58 9.15
CA ILE A 10 2.15 4.19 8.99
C ILE A 10 1.39 5.25 8.18
N ALA A 11 1.54 6.52 8.51
CA ALA A 11 0.89 7.61 7.79
C ALA A 11 1.30 7.69 6.31
N VAL A 12 2.58 7.43 6.01
CA VAL A 12 3.06 7.31 4.63
C VAL A 12 2.38 6.12 3.95
N VAL A 13 2.40 4.93 4.55
CA VAL A 13 1.77 3.73 3.97
C VAL A 13 0.28 3.97 3.71
N GLU A 14 -0.45 4.60 4.64
CA GLU A 14 -1.87 4.94 4.46
C GLU A 14 -2.10 5.87 3.27
N LYS A 15 -1.25 6.88 3.09
CA LYS A 15 -1.31 7.77 1.93
C LYS A 15 -1.05 7.00 0.62
N GLU A 16 -0.06 6.11 0.61
CA GLU A 16 0.27 5.29 -0.56
C GLU A 16 -0.87 4.30 -0.89
N VAL A 17 -1.56 3.75 0.11
CA VAL A 17 -2.76 2.91 -0.07
C VAL A 17 -3.91 3.72 -0.69
N ALA A 18 -4.16 4.94 -0.18
CA ALA A 18 -5.18 5.82 -0.74
C ALA A 18 -4.87 6.22 -2.20
N GLN A 19 -3.59 6.41 -2.53
CA GLN A 19 -3.15 6.64 -3.91
C GLN A 19 -3.41 5.42 -4.80
N LEU A 20 -3.13 4.19 -4.33
CA LEU A 20 -3.45 2.98 -5.07
C LEU A 20 -4.95 2.87 -5.35
N GLU A 21 -5.78 3.11 -4.33
CA GLU A 21 -7.24 3.10 -4.50
C GLU A 21 -7.69 4.11 -5.55
N TRP A 22 -7.16 5.35 -5.51
CA TRP A 22 -7.45 6.37 -6.51
C TRP A 22 -7.01 5.94 -7.92
N LEU A 23 -5.81 5.40 -8.09
CA LEU A 23 -5.32 4.92 -9.40
C LEU A 23 -6.23 3.82 -9.96
N ILE A 24 -6.65 2.85 -9.13
CA ILE A 24 -7.55 1.77 -9.55
C ILE A 24 -8.93 2.30 -9.96
N GLN A 25 -9.43 3.32 -9.26
CA GLN A 25 -10.72 3.95 -9.60
C GLN A 25 -10.64 4.74 -10.92
N ASN A 26 -9.51 5.38 -11.21
CA ASN A 26 -9.34 6.24 -12.38
C ASN A 26 -8.79 5.51 -13.62
N GLU A 27 -8.27 4.29 -13.49
CA GLU A 27 -7.80 3.45 -14.61
C GLU A 27 -8.83 3.31 -15.74
N HIS A 28 -10.12 3.30 -15.41
CA HIS A 28 -11.21 3.13 -16.38
C HIS A 28 -11.98 4.42 -16.66
N ALA A 29 -11.64 5.54 -15.99
CA ALA A 29 -12.35 6.81 -16.10
C ALA A 29 -11.98 7.60 -17.38
N ALA A 30 -11.27 6.99 -18.33
CA ALA A 30 -10.72 7.62 -19.54
C ALA A 30 -9.72 8.76 -19.25
N ASP A 31 -9.09 8.74 -18.07
CA ASP A 31 -7.96 9.60 -17.76
C ASP A 31 -6.70 9.00 -18.42
N GLU A 32 -6.23 9.62 -19.51
CA GLU A 32 -5.06 9.14 -20.29
C GLU A 32 -3.77 9.09 -19.44
N ASP A 33 -3.77 9.75 -18.28
CA ASP A 33 -2.62 9.86 -17.39
C ASP A 33 -2.50 8.69 -16.38
N VAL A 34 -3.48 7.78 -16.29
CA VAL A 34 -3.44 6.64 -15.35
C VAL A 34 -3.31 5.31 -16.10
N GLY A 35 -2.08 4.81 -16.17
CA GLY A 35 -1.76 3.53 -16.80
C GLY A 35 -1.71 2.36 -15.83
N ALA A 36 -1.84 1.14 -16.39
CA ALA A 36 -1.56 -0.09 -15.65
C ALA A 36 -0.13 -0.14 -15.06
N ALA A 37 0.81 0.59 -15.67
CA ALA A 37 2.18 0.75 -15.18
C ALA A 37 2.24 1.55 -13.86
N ASP A 38 1.44 2.59 -13.69
CA ASP A 38 1.39 3.41 -12.48
C ASP A 38 0.85 2.60 -11.30
N ILE A 39 -0.21 1.82 -11.55
CA ILE A 39 -0.77 0.89 -10.57
C ILE A 39 0.28 -0.16 -10.17
N HIS A 40 1.00 -0.73 -11.14
CA HIS A 40 2.05 -1.71 -10.86
C HIS A 40 3.19 -1.12 -10.03
N ALA A 41 3.64 0.10 -10.36
CA ALA A 41 4.65 0.82 -9.60
C ALA A 41 4.19 1.07 -8.16
N GLN A 42 2.92 1.46 -7.98
CA GLN A 42 2.34 1.71 -6.66
C GLN A 42 2.24 0.43 -5.81
N ILE A 43 1.81 -0.68 -6.40
CA ILE A 43 1.79 -2.00 -5.73
C ILE A 43 3.20 -2.40 -5.29
N SER A 44 4.21 -2.21 -6.16
CA SER A 44 5.60 -2.56 -5.86
C SER A 44 6.16 -1.73 -4.70
N ARG A 45 5.86 -0.42 -4.68
CA ARG A 45 6.23 0.49 -3.57
C ARG A 45 5.60 0.04 -2.26
N LEU A 46 4.29 -0.24 -2.27
CA LEU A 46 3.55 -0.67 -1.09
C LEU A 46 4.07 -2.00 -0.56
N GLY A 47 4.35 -2.97 -1.43
CA GLY A 47 4.97 -4.24 -1.05
C GLY A 47 6.28 -4.04 -0.29
N GLY A 48 7.19 -3.23 -0.83
CA GLY A 48 8.46 -2.92 -0.16
C GLY A 48 8.31 -2.25 1.21
N LEU A 49 7.29 -1.41 1.39
CA LEU A 49 7.00 -0.77 2.69
C LEU A 49 6.38 -1.74 3.69
N THR A 50 5.44 -2.58 3.26
CA THR A 50 4.77 -3.54 4.15
C THR A 50 5.65 -4.72 4.52
N ASP A 51 6.59 -5.11 3.65
CA ASP A 51 7.54 -6.19 3.89
C ASP A 51 8.52 -5.88 5.03
N LEU A 52 8.63 -4.61 5.45
CA LEU A 52 9.38 -4.22 6.65
C LEU A 52 8.92 -4.95 7.92
N VAL A 53 7.68 -5.47 7.95
CA VAL A 53 7.19 -6.31 9.06
C VAL A 53 7.91 -7.66 9.18
N HIS A 54 8.59 -8.08 8.12
CA HIS A 54 9.36 -9.33 8.04
C HIS A 54 10.87 -9.07 8.04
N ALA A 55 11.31 -7.81 8.06
CA ALA A 55 12.71 -7.46 8.02
C ALA A 55 13.37 -7.69 9.39
N ASP A 56 14.25 -8.70 9.46
CA ASP A 56 15.04 -8.96 10.65
C ASP A 56 15.85 -7.72 11.06
N GLY A 57 15.77 -7.37 12.34
CA GLY A 57 16.46 -6.20 12.89
C GLY A 57 15.77 -4.85 12.62
N PHE A 58 14.63 -4.82 11.90
CA PHE A 58 13.82 -3.60 11.81
C PHE A 58 13.01 -3.43 13.10
N PRO A 59 13.20 -2.33 13.85
CA PRO A 59 12.74 -2.24 15.24
C PRO A 59 11.25 -1.82 15.33
N LEU A 60 10.36 -2.57 14.69
CA LEU A 60 8.91 -2.33 14.79
C LEU A 60 8.35 -2.82 16.12
N SER A 61 7.54 -1.97 16.76
CA SER A 61 6.63 -2.37 17.82
C SER A 61 5.58 -3.35 17.29
N GLU A 62 4.97 -4.13 18.20
CA GLU A 62 3.85 -5.02 17.84
C GLU A 62 2.69 -4.24 17.19
N THR A 63 2.40 -3.04 17.69
CA THR A 63 1.38 -2.15 17.13
C THR A 63 1.75 -1.68 15.72
N GLY A 64 3.02 -1.30 15.50
CA GLY A 64 3.51 -0.92 14.17
C GLY A 64 3.43 -2.07 13.17
N ALA A 65 3.86 -3.26 13.59
CA ALA A 65 3.78 -4.48 12.80
C ALA A 65 2.33 -4.85 12.44
N ALA A 66 1.41 -4.78 13.41
CA ALA A 66 -0.01 -5.06 13.19
C ALA A 66 -0.63 -4.07 12.17
N ASN A 67 -0.29 -2.77 12.28
CA ASN A 67 -0.76 -1.78 11.31
C ASN A 67 -0.22 -2.04 9.91
N LEU A 68 1.07 -2.35 9.74
CA LEU A 68 1.62 -2.66 8.41
C LEU A 68 0.98 -3.89 7.78
N ARG A 69 0.71 -4.96 8.56
CA ARG A 69 -0.01 -6.14 8.07
C ARG A 69 -1.42 -5.79 7.62
N LEU A 70 -2.14 -5.00 8.40
CA LEU A 70 -3.48 -4.52 8.04
C LEU A 70 -3.46 -3.73 6.71
N GLN A 71 -2.45 -2.87 6.51
CA GLN A 71 -2.34 -2.13 5.25
C GLN A 71 -1.99 -3.07 4.08
N ASN A 72 -1.12 -4.06 4.27
CA ASN A 72 -0.83 -5.08 3.24
C ASN A 72 -2.10 -5.85 2.82
N GLU A 73 -2.92 -6.26 3.79
CA GLU A 73 -4.19 -6.95 3.52
C GLU A 73 -5.14 -6.07 2.70
N LYS A 74 -5.23 -4.78 2.99
CA LYS A 74 -6.01 -3.81 2.19
C LYS A 74 -5.49 -3.70 0.77
N VAL A 75 -4.17 -3.59 0.58
CA VAL A 75 -3.55 -3.55 -0.75
C VAL A 75 -3.89 -4.80 -1.55
N MET A 76 -3.73 -5.98 -0.94
CA MET A 76 -4.07 -7.25 -1.56
C MET A 76 -5.56 -7.35 -1.92
N GLN A 77 -6.45 -6.77 -1.10
CA GLN A 77 -7.87 -6.71 -1.41
C GLN A 77 -8.15 -5.81 -2.62
N LEU A 78 -7.59 -4.59 -2.66
CA LEU A 78 -7.72 -3.68 -3.80
C LEU A 78 -7.25 -4.31 -5.10
N VAL A 79 -6.12 -5.03 -5.07
CA VAL A 79 -5.59 -5.75 -6.23
C VAL A 79 -6.55 -6.85 -6.69
N ARG A 80 -7.08 -7.66 -5.76
CA ARG A 80 -8.08 -8.69 -6.09
C ARG A 80 -9.34 -8.10 -6.71
N ASP A 81 -9.85 -7.02 -6.14
CA ASP A 81 -11.06 -6.35 -6.64
C ASP A 81 -10.84 -5.79 -8.05
N ARG A 82 -9.67 -5.18 -8.31
CA ARG A 82 -9.28 -4.74 -9.66
C ARG A 82 -9.27 -5.91 -10.65
N LEU A 83 -8.61 -7.02 -10.29
CA LEU A 83 -8.52 -8.19 -11.17
C LEU A 83 -9.89 -8.81 -11.48
N GLN A 84 -10.84 -8.73 -10.55
CA GLN A 84 -12.22 -9.17 -10.78
C GLN A 84 -12.98 -8.24 -11.74
N ARG A 85 -12.72 -6.93 -11.72
CA ARG A 85 -13.35 -5.95 -12.64
C ARG A 85 -12.83 -6.05 -14.07
N GLN A 86 -11.63 -6.60 -14.27
CA GLN A 86 -11.01 -6.78 -15.59
C GLN A 86 -11.39 -8.10 -16.28
N ARG A 87 -12.17 -8.97 -15.62
CA ARG A 87 -12.68 -10.23 -16.17
C ARG A 87 -14.05 -10.04 -16.77
#